data_AF-A0A7N9DFL0-F1
#
_entry.id   AF-A0A7N9DFL0-F1
#
_cell.length_a   1.000
_cell.length_b   1.000
_cell.length_c   1.000
_cell.angle_alpha   90.00
_cell.angle_beta   90.00
_cell.angle_gamma   90.00
#
_symmetry.space_group_name_H-M   'P 1'
#
loop_
_entity.id
_entity.type
_entity.pdbx_description
1 polymer ?
#
loop_
_entity_poly.entity_id
_entity_poly.type
_entity_poly.pdbx_seq_one_letter_code
_entity_poly.pdbx_strand_id
1 'polypeptide(L)'
;MGLQSIPLAQSEAFLTDLLEKVCERMNDYKLEEDPVTKERTFKRFAPRKGDRIYQEFKKLYFYSDAYRPLKFACETIIEEYEDEIFSLIAQEAHYLADKLCSEKSDLCETSANHTEL
;
A
#
# COMPACT_ATOMS: atom_id res chain seq x y z
N MET A 1 29.26 -5.77 -24.71
CA MET A 1 28.72 -4.52 -24.13
C MET A 1 27.45 -4.90 -23.40
N GLY A 2 27.53 -5.10 -22.09
CA GLY A 2 26.37 -5.44 -21.27
C GLY A 2 25.51 -4.21 -21.06
N LEU A 3 24.19 -4.38 -21.11
CA LEU A 3 23.25 -3.36 -20.62
C LEU A 3 23.59 -3.11 -19.15
N GLN A 4 24.10 -1.92 -18.85
CA GLN A 4 24.20 -1.43 -17.49
C GLN A 4 22.76 -1.22 -17.02
N SER A 5 22.25 -2.12 -16.18
CA SER A 5 21.04 -1.88 -15.42
C SER A 5 21.34 -0.66 -14.54
N ILE A 6 20.80 0.49 -14.93
CA ILE A 6 20.81 1.67 -14.07
C ILE A 6 20.00 1.26 -12.84
N PRO A 7 20.59 1.19 -11.64
CA PRO A 7 19.82 0.89 -10.44
C PRO A 7 18.67 1.88 -10.36
N LEU A 8 17.49 1.42 -9.95
CA LEU A 8 16.32 2.27 -9.73
C LEU A 8 16.54 3.16 -8.49
N ALA A 9 17.65 3.90 -8.45
CA ALA A 9 17.95 4.92 -7.45
C ALA A 9 17.07 6.13 -7.77
N GLN A 10 15.77 5.99 -7.51
CA GLN A 10 14.89 7.13 -7.38
C GLN A 10 15.49 8.01 -6.28
N SER A 11 15.62 9.31 -6.54
CA SER A 11 16.14 10.23 -5.53
C SER A 11 15.30 10.12 -4.26
N GLU A 12 15.93 10.20 -3.09
CA GLU A 12 15.26 10.20 -1.79
C GLU A 12 14.02 11.13 -1.78
N ALA A 13 14.18 12.36 -2.27
CA ALA A 13 13.09 13.32 -2.44
C ALA A 13 11.89 12.80 -3.28
N PHE A 14 12.13 11.95 -4.28
CA PHE A 14 11.05 11.34 -5.07
C PHE A 14 10.31 10.27 -4.24
N LEU A 15 11.06 9.47 -3.47
CA LEU A 15 10.48 8.42 -2.64
C LEU A 15 9.68 9.02 -1.49
N THR A 16 10.18 10.06 -0.83
CA THR A 16 9.42 10.82 0.18
C THR A 16 8.11 11.36 -0.42
N ASP A 17 8.19 12.05 -1.56
CA ASP A 17 7.01 12.56 -2.29
C ASP A 17 5.99 11.45 -2.64
N LEU A 18 6.47 10.24 -2.93
CA LEU A 18 5.64 9.09 -3.25
C LEU A 18 4.96 8.53 -1.98
N LEU A 19 5.72 8.38 -0.90
CA LEU A 19 5.23 7.88 0.38
C LEU A 19 4.19 8.84 0.98
N GLU A 20 4.39 10.15 0.91
CA GLU A 20 3.39 11.14 1.34
C GLU A 20 2.05 10.99 0.61
N LYS A 21 2.09 10.63 -0.68
CA LYS A 21 0.88 10.54 -1.53
C LYS A 21 0.24 9.17 -1.52
N VAL A 22 0.94 8.12 -1.06
CA VAL A 22 0.41 6.74 -1.15
C VAL A 22 -0.80 6.54 -0.24
N CYS A 23 -0.80 7.15 0.95
CA CYS A 23 -1.89 7.00 1.92
C CYS A 23 -3.18 7.73 1.50
N GLU A 24 -3.11 8.71 0.60
CA GLU A 24 -4.31 9.31 0.00
C GLU A 24 -5.15 8.29 -0.77
N ARG A 25 -4.51 7.20 -1.25
CA ARG A 25 -5.19 6.12 -1.95
C ARG A 25 -6.02 5.23 -1.03
N MET A 26 -5.99 5.41 0.29
CA MET A 26 -6.85 4.65 1.20
C MET A 26 -8.34 4.94 0.97
N ASN A 27 -8.69 6.07 0.34
CA ASN A 27 -10.06 6.34 -0.13
C ASN A 27 -10.54 5.37 -1.23
N ASP A 28 -9.64 4.57 -1.82
CA ASP A 28 -10.01 3.47 -2.75
C ASP A 28 -10.62 2.26 -2.03
N TYR A 29 -10.64 2.26 -0.69
CA TYR A 29 -11.06 1.15 0.15
C TYR A 29 -12.35 1.49 0.91
N LYS A 30 -13.18 0.47 1.09
CA LYS A 30 -14.41 0.53 1.89
C LYS A 30 -14.27 -0.38 3.10
N LEU A 31 -14.87 0.04 4.20
CA LEU A 31 -15.01 -0.78 5.39
C LEU A 31 -16.18 -1.75 5.20
N GLU A 32 -15.91 -3.04 5.25
CA GLU A 32 -16.92 -4.10 5.28
C GLU A 32 -16.95 -4.73 6.67
N GLU A 33 -18.14 -5.09 7.16
CA GLU A 33 -18.32 -5.85 8.39
C GLU A 33 -18.93 -7.20 8.02
N ASP A 34 -18.30 -8.29 8.46
CA ASP A 34 -18.85 -9.63 8.30
C ASP A 34 -20.16 -9.76 9.11
N PRO A 35 -21.28 -10.19 8.50
CA PRO A 35 -22.56 -10.21 9.18
C PRO A 35 -22.61 -11.22 10.34
N VAL A 36 -21.77 -12.27 10.30
CA VAL A 36 -21.73 -13.38 11.26
C VAL A 36 -20.68 -13.13 12.34
N THR A 37 -19.41 -12.92 11.96
CA THR A 37 -18.30 -12.77 12.92
C THR A 37 -18.20 -11.35 13.49
N LYS A 38 -18.84 -10.36 12.84
CA LYS A 38 -18.71 -8.93 13.12
C LYS A 38 -17.30 -8.37 12.92
N GLU A 39 -16.43 -9.14 12.26
CA GLU A 39 -15.10 -8.70 11.91
C GLU A 39 -15.14 -7.60 10.85
N ARG A 40 -14.31 -6.57 11.02
CA ARG A 40 -14.24 -5.42 10.12
C ARG A 40 -12.99 -5.48 9.28
N THR A 41 -13.17 -5.39 7.96
CA THR A 41 -12.06 -5.45 7.00
C THR A 41 -12.15 -4.33 5.99
N PHE A 42 -10.99 -3.79 5.61
CA PHE A 42 -10.91 -2.83 4.51
C PHE A 42 -10.74 -3.57 3.19
N LYS A 43 -11.67 -3.40 2.26
CA LYS A 43 -11.58 -3.98 0.91
C LYS A 43 -11.53 -2.90 -0.15
N ARG A 44 -10.64 -3.06 -1.12
CA ARG A 44 -10.55 -2.18 -2.28
C ARG A 44 -11.83 -2.29 -3.10
N PHE A 45 -12.48 -1.16 -3.36
CA PHE A 45 -13.62 -1.08 -4.28
C PHE A 45 -13.26 -0.30 -5.54
N ALA A 46 -12.27 0.60 -5.48
CA ALA A 46 -11.89 1.39 -6.64
C ALA A 46 -11.10 0.55 -7.66
N PRO A 47 -11.41 0.68 -8.97
CA PRO A 47 -10.69 0.02 -10.03
C PRO A 47 -9.24 0.51 -10.14
N ARG A 48 -8.36 -0.36 -10.63
CA ARG A 48 -6.99 -0.02 -11.01
C ARG A 48 -7.00 0.69 -12.38
N LYS A 49 -5.92 1.43 -12.66
CA LYS A 49 -5.78 2.21 -13.92
C LYS A 49 -5.94 1.38 -15.20
N GLY A 50 -5.67 0.08 -15.14
CA GLY A 50 -5.83 -0.85 -16.27
C GLY A 50 -7.24 -1.39 -16.47
N ASP A 51 -8.16 -1.19 -15.51
CA ASP A 51 -9.50 -1.75 -15.59
C ASP A 51 -10.38 -0.97 -16.56
N ARG A 52 -11.22 -1.67 -17.32
CA ARG A 52 -12.10 -1.06 -18.34
C ARG A 52 -13.00 0.04 -17.77
N ILE A 53 -13.44 -0.11 -16.53
CA ILE A 53 -14.36 0.81 -15.85
C ILE A 53 -13.67 2.03 -15.24
N TYR A 54 -12.33 2.10 -15.23
CA TYR A 54 -11.57 3.13 -14.51
C TYR A 54 -11.95 4.56 -14.90
N GLN A 55 -12.16 4.80 -16.20
CA GLN A 55 -12.51 6.14 -16.71
C GLN A 55 -13.92 6.58 -16.30
N GLU A 56 -14.87 5.65 -16.26
CA GLU A 56 -16.23 5.96 -15.80
C GLU A 56 -16.26 6.13 -14.28
N PHE A 57 -15.54 5.29 -13.55
CA PHE A 57 -15.42 5.38 -12.09
C PHE A 57 -14.87 6.74 -11.64
N LYS A 58 -13.87 7.29 -12.36
CA LYS A 58 -13.30 8.62 -12.07
C LYS A 58 -14.28 9.79 -12.19
N LYS A 59 -15.43 9.60 -12.87
CA LYS A 59 -16.47 10.63 -12.98
C LYS A 59 -17.39 10.65 -11.76
N LEU A 60 -17.30 9.65 -10.89
CA LEU A 60 -18.10 9.53 -9.68
C LEU A 60 -17.40 10.21 -8.51
N TYR A 61 -18.18 10.89 -7.67
CA TYR A 61 -17.71 11.50 -6.43
C TYR A 61 -18.23 10.69 -5.24
N PHE A 62 -17.31 10.20 -4.41
CA PHE A 62 -17.63 9.46 -3.20
C PHE A 62 -17.23 10.30 -1.99
N TYR A 63 -18.20 10.59 -1.12
CA TYR A 63 -17.97 11.25 0.15
C TYR A 63 -18.19 10.24 1.27
N SER A 64 -17.10 9.83 1.93
CA SER A 64 -17.15 8.90 3.06
C SER A 64 -15.94 9.13 3.95
N ASP A 65 -16.14 9.04 5.26
CA ASP A 65 -15.05 9.10 6.24
C ASP A 65 -14.60 7.70 6.68
N ALA A 66 -15.19 6.64 6.12
CA ALA A 66 -14.90 5.26 6.51
C ALA A 66 -13.44 4.87 6.26
N TYR A 67 -12.75 5.50 5.30
CA TYR A 67 -11.35 5.23 4.99
C TYR A 67 -10.36 5.89 5.96
N ARG A 68 -10.80 6.88 6.77
CA ARG A 68 -9.89 7.66 7.61
C ARG A 68 -9.05 6.82 8.57
N PRO A 69 -9.58 5.77 9.24
CA PRO A 69 -8.76 4.91 10.10
C PRO A 69 -7.67 4.17 9.32
N LEU A 70 -7.96 3.74 8.09
CA LEU A 70 -6.97 3.09 7.22
C LEU A 70 -5.90 4.08 6.74
N LYS A 71 -6.30 5.30 6.39
CA LYS A 71 -5.36 6.38 6.03
C LYS A 71 -4.42 6.69 7.19
N PHE A 72 -4.96 6.86 8.39
CA PHE A 72 -4.18 7.11 9.59
C PHE A 72 -3.16 5.98 9.85
N ALA A 73 -3.59 4.71 9.78
CA ALA A 73 -2.67 3.58 9.94
C ALA A 73 -1.56 3.56 8.88
N CYS A 74 -1.89 3.88 7.62
CA CYS A 74 -0.90 4.01 6.56
C CYS A 74 0.12 5.13 6.85
N GLU A 75 -0.35 6.30 7.27
CA GLU A 75 0.50 7.44 7.62
C GLU A 75 1.43 7.10 8.77
N THR A 76 0.91 6.44 9.83
CA THR A 76 1.73 5.97 10.94
C THR A 76 2.79 4.96 10.51
N ILE A 77 2.47 3.99 9.65
CA ILE A 77 3.46 3.03 9.14
C ILE A 77 4.55 3.73 8.33
N ILE A 78 4.20 4.72 7.52
CA ILE A 78 5.20 5.46 6.74
C ILE A 78 6.09 6.29 7.64
N GLU A 79 5.52 7.00 8.61
CA GLU A 79 6.26 7.82 9.57
C GLU A 79 7.21 6.99 10.43
N GLU A 80 6.76 5.82 10.90
CA GLU A 80 7.56 4.95 11.78
C GLU A 80 8.66 4.18 11.04
N TYR A 81 8.43 3.80 9.78
CA TYR A 81 9.30 2.87 9.04
C TYR A 81 9.86 3.44 7.72
N GLU A 82 9.95 4.77 7.57
CA GLU A 82 10.46 5.42 6.36
C GLU A 82 11.85 4.91 5.97
N ASP A 83 12.77 4.87 6.93
CA ASP A 83 14.15 4.43 6.72
C ASP A 83 14.22 2.95 6.28
N GLU A 84 13.44 2.07 6.91
CA GLU A 84 13.33 0.67 6.51
C GLU A 84 12.73 0.52 5.12
N ILE A 85 11.70 1.30 4.79
CA ILE A 85 11.08 1.31 3.46
C ILE A 85 12.13 1.71 2.41
N PHE A 86 12.86 2.80 2.61
CA PHE A 86 13.92 3.22 1.69
C PHE A 86 15.03 2.18 1.54
N SER A 87 15.45 1.56 2.65
CA SER A 87 16.43 0.49 2.65
C SER A 87 15.95 -0.72 1.83
N LEU A 88 14.69 -1.12 1.99
CA LEU A 88 14.09 -2.23 1.24
C LEU A 88 13.92 -1.91 -0.25
N ILE A 89 13.57 -0.67 -0.60
CA ILE A 89 13.49 -0.21 -2.00
C ILE A 89 14.88 -0.23 -2.65
N ALA A 90 15.90 0.30 -1.97
CA ALA A 90 17.27 0.35 -2.48
C ALA A 90 17.88 -1.04 -2.68
N GLN A 91 17.45 -2.03 -1.89
CA GLN A 91 17.86 -3.43 -2.02
C GLN A 91 17.09 -4.18 -3.11
N GLU A 92 16.17 -3.52 -3.82
CA GLU A 92 15.25 -4.14 -4.79
C GLU A 92 14.57 -5.39 -4.20
N ALA A 93 14.20 -5.32 -2.91
CA ALA A 93 13.71 -6.47 -2.19
C ALA A 93 12.45 -7.03 -2.86
N HIS A 94 12.53 -8.27 -3.33
CA HIS A 94 11.32 -9.04 -3.63
C HIS A 94 10.46 -9.09 -2.37
N TYR A 95 9.15 -8.84 -2.53
CA TYR A 95 8.19 -8.87 -1.43
C TYR A 95 8.46 -7.83 -0.33
N LEU A 96 8.66 -6.56 -0.72
CA LEU A 96 8.86 -5.44 0.22
C LEU A 96 7.79 -5.40 1.32
N ALA A 97 6.51 -5.58 0.97
CA ALA A 97 5.41 -5.54 1.93
C ALA A 97 5.55 -6.62 3.01
N ASP A 98 5.86 -7.85 2.62
CA ASP A 98 6.01 -8.97 3.56
C ASP A 98 7.21 -8.75 4.48
N LYS A 99 8.35 -8.32 3.94
CA LYS A 99 9.55 -8.02 4.75
C LYS A 99 9.32 -6.88 5.72
N LEU A 100 8.69 -5.79 5.26
CA LEU A 100 8.35 -4.67 6.12
C LEU A 100 7.41 -5.12 7.23
N CYS A 101 6.33 -5.81 6.88
CA CYS A 101 5.28 -6.13 7.84
C CYS A 101 5.63 -7.26 8.81
N SER A 102 6.50 -8.20 8.42
CA SER A 102 6.89 -9.34 9.28
C SER A 102 8.27 -9.22 9.91
N GLU A 103 9.30 -8.72 9.21
CA GLU A 103 10.68 -8.68 9.73
C GLU A 103 11.02 -7.34 10.41
N LYS A 104 10.33 -6.25 10.05
CA LYS A 104 10.66 -4.89 10.50
C LYS A 104 9.67 -4.26 11.47
N SER A 105 8.40 -4.64 11.41
CA SER A 105 7.32 -3.95 12.15
C SER A 105 6.40 -4.85 12.98
N ASP A 106 6.54 -6.18 12.90
CA ASP A 106 5.67 -7.16 13.59
C ASP A 106 4.15 -6.94 13.35
N LEU A 107 3.77 -6.26 12.27
CA LEU A 107 2.38 -5.96 11.90
C LEU A 107 1.66 -7.15 11.27
N CYS A 108 2.43 -8.08 10.70
CA CYS A 108 1.94 -9.33 10.14
C CYS A 108 2.47 -10.50 10.95
N GLU A 109 1.61 -11.49 11.22
CA GLU A 109 2.10 -12.81 11.60
C GLU A 109 2.94 -13.40 10.46
N THR A 110 4.03 -14.10 10.79
CA THR A 110 4.87 -14.84 9.83
C THR A 110 4.09 -16.06 9.32
N SER A 111 3.04 -15.83 8.53
CA SER A 111 2.20 -16.92 8.04
C SER A 111 2.83 -17.53 6.79
N ALA A 112 3.32 -18.77 6.93
CA ALA A 112 3.59 -19.64 5.80
C ALA A 112 2.29 -19.77 4.98
N ASN A 113 2.31 -19.27 3.73
CA ASN A 113 1.29 -19.35 2.67
C ASN A 113 0.70 -17.99 2.22
N HIS A 114 1.54 -17.07 1.77
CA HIS A 114 1.07 -15.99 0.90
C HIS A 114 0.81 -16.57 -0.50
N THR A 115 -0.43 -16.96 -0.79
CA THR A 115 -0.90 -17.13 -2.18
C THR A 115 -1.54 -15.81 -2.59
N GLU A 116 -0.80 -14.99 -3.32
CA GLU A 116 -1.35 -13.81 -3.99
C GLU A 116 -2.18 -14.28 -5.21
N LEU A 117 -3.44 -13.86 -5.25
CA LEU A 117 -4.31 -13.88 -6.45
C LEU A 117 -4.63 -12.44 -6.86
#